data_AF-A0A4V2YY50-F1
#
_entry.id   AF-A0A4V2YY50-F1
#
_cell.length_a   1.000
_cell.length_b   1.000
_cell.length_c   1.000
_cell.angle_alpha   90.00
_cell.angle_beta   90.00
_cell.angle_gamma   90.00
#
_symmetry.space_group_name_H-M   'P 1'
#
loop_
_entity.id
_entity.type
_entity.pdbx_description
1 polymer ?
#
loop_
_entity_poly.entity_id
_entity_poly.type
_entity_poly.pdbx_seq_one_letter_code
_entity_poly.pdbx_strand_id
1 'polypeptide(L)'
;MDSARLVSDYVRLGLRFDRLQPGLVDSYAGDPGLRLRARHEPRPDPQRLVARARALREELGGCGLAEPRRRFLDAQLTALEAIGLRLAGQEMSFAAEVRACFQVTPELGDPDEYREVHRELDALLPGPGTTAERLAAVRRRDRLSPERLEVCLEAVSGALRERVRARFGLPVQERVRYRVVTDRPWSGFNEYLGGFRSRVSVNADIGHRASSLPRLIAHESYPGHHTEHCRKAAGIARTQPEQAIFLVNTPQCVLAEGLADLGLHAAVGEGWGS
;
A
#
# COMPACT_ATOMS: atom_id res chain seq x y z
N MET A 1 24.07 7.30 -21.64
CA MET A 1 23.43 5.99 -21.36
C MET A 1 21.93 6.08 -21.68
N ASP A 2 21.32 5.01 -22.20
CA ASP A 2 19.89 5.00 -22.54
C ASP A 2 19.01 4.90 -21.29
N SER A 3 18.37 6.01 -20.93
CA SER A 3 17.45 6.12 -19.80
C SER A 3 16.23 5.19 -19.94
N ALA A 4 15.75 4.92 -21.17
CA ALA A 4 14.61 4.04 -21.38
C ALA A 4 14.97 2.58 -21.07
N ARG A 5 16.17 2.15 -21.47
CA ARG A 5 16.71 0.84 -21.10
C ARG A 5 16.82 0.68 -19.58
N LEU A 6 17.37 1.66 -18.87
CA LEU A 6 17.53 1.62 -17.40
C LEU A 6 16.18 1.43 -16.71
N VAL A 7 15.17 2.23 -17.08
CA VAL A 7 13.80 2.12 -16.55
C VAL A 7 13.19 0.75 -16.87
N SER A 8 13.35 0.26 -18.10
CA SER A 8 12.85 -1.06 -18.49
C SER A 8 13.50 -2.18 -17.66
N ASP A 9 14.79 -2.08 -17.40
CA ASP A 9 15.52 -3.06 -16.61
C ASP A 9 15.16 -3.02 -15.13
N TYR A 10 14.86 -1.84 -14.56
CA TYR A 10 14.27 -1.72 -13.23
C TYR A 10 12.91 -2.44 -13.13
N VAL A 11 12.00 -2.21 -14.08
CA VAL A 11 10.68 -2.87 -14.10
C VAL A 11 10.85 -4.40 -14.21
N ARG A 12 11.71 -4.88 -15.10
CA ARG A 12 12.01 -6.31 -15.23
C ARG A 12 12.63 -6.89 -13.96
N LEU A 13 13.49 -6.14 -13.28
CA LEU A 13 14.09 -6.56 -12.03
C LEU A 13 13.01 -6.79 -10.95
N GLY A 14 12.09 -5.86 -10.77
CA GLY A 14 10.96 -6.04 -9.85
C GLY A 14 10.09 -7.27 -10.18
N LEU A 15 9.76 -7.47 -11.47
CA LEU A 15 9.01 -8.65 -11.93
C LEU A 15 9.77 -9.97 -11.71
N ARG A 16 11.11 -9.97 -11.74
CA ARG A 16 11.93 -11.15 -11.42
C ARG A 16 11.97 -11.42 -9.93
N PHE A 17 12.06 -10.38 -9.10
CA PHE A 17 11.99 -10.54 -7.65
C PHE A 17 10.66 -11.14 -7.18
N ASP A 18 9.54 -10.77 -7.81
CA ASP A 18 8.22 -11.37 -7.54
C ASP A 18 8.18 -12.89 -7.76
N ARG A 19 9.08 -13.44 -8.59
CA ARG A 19 9.20 -14.90 -8.78
C ARG A 19 9.95 -15.59 -7.66
N LEU A 20 10.73 -14.87 -6.87
CA LEU A 20 11.37 -15.37 -5.65
C LEU A 20 10.50 -15.16 -4.42
N GLN A 21 9.77 -14.05 -4.39
CA GLN A 21 8.85 -13.67 -3.33
C GLN A 21 7.50 -13.28 -3.94
N PRO A 22 6.58 -14.24 -4.16
CA PRO A 22 5.26 -13.96 -4.69
C PRO A 22 4.52 -12.93 -3.86
N GLY A 23 3.99 -11.89 -4.52
CA GLY A 23 3.33 -10.77 -3.85
C GLY A 23 4.27 -9.59 -3.58
N LEU A 24 5.55 -9.67 -3.99
CA LEU A 24 6.41 -8.49 -3.97
C LEU A 24 5.86 -7.42 -4.93
N VAL A 25 5.40 -7.81 -6.12
CA VAL A 25 4.72 -6.89 -7.04
C VAL A 25 3.24 -6.85 -6.68
N ASP A 26 2.85 -5.85 -5.90
CA ASP A 26 1.45 -5.59 -5.54
C ASP A 26 0.60 -5.33 -6.80
N SER A 27 1.07 -4.42 -7.66
CA SER A 27 0.40 -4.09 -8.90
C SER A 27 1.37 -3.74 -10.03
N TYR A 28 0.97 -4.05 -11.25
CA TYR A 28 1.74 -3.71 -12.44
C TYR A 28 0.78 -3.39 -13.59
N ALA A 29 0.78 -2.12 -14.00
CA ALA A 29 -0.06 -1.56 -15.06
C ALA A 29 0.73 -1.22 -16.33
N GLY A 30 1.98 -1.69 -16.44
CA GLY A 30 2.80 -1.56 -17.65
C GLY A 30 2.50 -2.64 -18.69
N ASP A 31 3.42 -2.83 -19.65
CA ASP A 31 3.31 -3.83 -20.71
C ASP A 31 3.11 -5.25 -20.15
N PRO A 32 1.95 -5.91 -20.37
CA PRO A 32 1.69 -7.28 -19.93
C PRO A 32 2.70 -8.28 -20.51
N GLY A 33 3.27 -8.00 -21.69
CA GLY A 33 4.31 -8.81 -22.31
C GLY A 33 5.57 -8.94 -21.47
N LEU A 34 5.95 -7.89 -20.73
CA LEU A 34 7.10 -7.95 -19.80
C LEU A 34 6.83 -8.91 -18.63
N ARG A 35 5.63 -8.86 -18.04
CA ARG A 35 5.24 -9.77 -16.95
C ARG A 35 5.18 -11.21 -17.43
N LEU A 36 4.64 -11.45 -18.63
CA LEU A 36 4.60 -12.78 -19.23
C LEU A 36 6.02 -13.33 -19.47
N ARG A 37 6.91 -12.54 -20.09
CA ARG A 37 8.30 -12.96 -20.35
C ARG A 37 9.01 -13.30 -19.05
N ALA A 38 8.93 -12.44 -18.03
CA ALA A 38 9.57 -12.68 -16.73
C ALA A 38 9.13 -14.03 -16.11
N ARG A 39 7.84 -14.38 -16.23
CA ARG A 39 7.29 -15.66 -15.73
C ARG A 39 7.90 -16.88 -16.42
N HIS A 40 8.25 -16.77 -17.71
CA HIS A 40 8.83 -17.87 -18.50
C HIS A 40 10.37 -17.95 -18.44
N GLU A 41 11.04 -16.98 -17.82
CA GLU A 41 12.49 -17.08 -17.60
C GLU A 41 12.83 -18.22 -16.62
N PRO A 42 14.08 -18.73 -16.60
CA PRO A 42 14.54 -19.61 -15.52
C PRO A 42 14.34 -18.99 -14.13
N ARG A 43 14.25 -19.82 -13.07
CA ARG A 43 14.14 -19.29 -11.70
C ARG A 43 15.32 -18.35 -11.43
N PRO A 44 15.10 -17.11 -10.97
CA PRO A 44 16.19 -16.17 -10.72
C PRO A 44 17.10 -16.65 -9.60
N ASP A 45 18.35 -16.21 -9.65
CA ASP A 45 19.30 -16.32 -8.54
C ASP A 45 19.27 -14.99 -7.75
N PRO A 46 18.94 -14.99 -6.44
CA PRO A 46 18.88 -13.77 -5.64
C PRO A 46 20.19 -12.98 -5.65
N GLN A 47 21.35 -13.64 -5.67
CA GLN A 47 22.65 -12.94 -5.73
C GLN A 47 22.83 -12.19 -7.06
N ARG A 48 22.38 -12.78 -8.17
CA ARG A 48 22.38 -12.10 -9.49
C ARG A 48 21.42 -10.92 -9.52
N LEU A 49 20.26 -11.01 -8.86
CA LEU A 49 19.33 -9.89 -8.78
C LEU A 49 19.90 -8.74 -7.95
N VAL A 50 20.58 -9.03 -6.83
CA VAL A 50 21.33 -8.03 -6.04
C VAL A 50 22.39 -7.34 -6.90
N ALA A 51 23.23 -8.12 -7.59
CA ALA A 51 24.26 -7.57 -8.46
C ALA A 51 23.65 -6.67 -9.55
N ARG A 52 22.49 -7.05 -10.09
CA ARG A 52 21.79 -6.22 -11.08
C ARG A 52 21.23 -4.93 -10.47
N ALA A 53 20.66 -4.97 -9.26
CA ALA A 53 20.22 -3.78 -8.54
C ALA A 53 21.37 -2.78 -8.35
N ARG A 54 22.53 -3.25 -7.87
CA ARG A 54 23.74 -2.43 -7.69
C ARG A 54 24.22 -1.80 -8.99
N ALA A 55 24.33 -2.61 -10.05
CA ALA A 55 24.73 -2.10 -11.36
C ALA A 55 23.77 -1.02 -11.88
N LEU A 56 22.45 -1.19 -11.73
CA LEU A 56 21.48 -0.16 -12.10
C LEU A 56 21.66 1.13 -11.30
N ARG A 57 21.99 1.06 -10.01
CA ARG A 57 22.27 2.23 -9.17
C ARG A 57 23.52 2.98 -9.64
N GLU A 58 24.58 2.26 -9.98
CA GLU A 58 25.80 2.87 -10.55
C GLU A 58 25.50 3.56 -11.89
N GLU A 59 24.67 2.95 -12.74
CA GLU A 59 24.25 3.52 -14.02
C GLU A 59 23.43 4.82 -13.88
N LEU A 60 22.77 5.07 -12.73
CA LEU A 60 21.95 6.27 -12.50
C LEU A 60 22.76 7.57 -12.58
N GLY A 61 24.04 7.54 -12.19
CA GLY A 61 24.90 8.73 -12.16
C GLY A 61 25.12 9.37 -13.54
N GLY A 62 25.16 8.55 -14.60
CA GLY A 62 25.40 9.01 -15.97
C GLY A 62 24.19 8.89 -16.91
N CYS A 63 22.99 8.63 -16.37
CA CYS A 63 21.76 8.59 -17.16
C CYS A 63 21.13 9.99 -17.30
N GLY A 64 20.43 10.22 -18.41
CA GLY A 64 19.78 11.51 -18.68
C GLY A 64 18.42 11.69 -17.98
N LEU A 65 18.18 10.99 -16.88
CA LEU A 65 16.92 11.11 -16.12
C LEU A 65 16.93 12.36 -15.25
N ALA A 66 15.77 13.02 -15.16
CA ALA A 66 15.57 14.12 -14.22
C ALA A 66 15.86 13.68 -12.78
N GLU A 67 16.39 14.59 -11.98
CA GLU A 67 16.84 14.32 -10.62
C GLU A 67 15.80 13.62 -9.71
N PRO A 68 14.51 14.02 -9.66
CA PRO A 68 13.51 13.29 -8.88
C PRO A 68 13.31 11.83 -9.30
N ARG A 69 13.45 11.52 -10.59
CA ARG A 69 13.32 10.15 -11.12
C ARG A 69 14.52 9.30 -10.73
N ARG A 70 15.72 9.88 -10.74
CA ARG A 70 16.94 9.21 -10.27
C ARG A 70 16.85 8.88 -8.79
N ARG A 71 16.41 9.82 -7.95
CA ARG A 71 16.20 9.57 -6.51
C ARG A 71 15.16 8.50 -6.24
N PHE A 72 14.05 8.53 -6.98
CA PHE A 72 13.04 7.47 -6.88
C PHE A 72 13.65 6.10 -7.18
N LEU A 73 14.31 5.95 -8.34
CA LEU A 73 14.91 4.68 -8.74
C LEU A 73 15.99 4.21 -7.77
N ASP A 74 16.88 5.09 -7.31
CA ASP A 74 17.91 4.74 -6.33
C ASP A 74 17.30 4.21 -5.02
N ALA A 75 16.25 4.86 -4.52
CA ALA A 75 15.54 4.44 -3.33
C ALA A 75 14.88 3.06 -3.50
N GLN A 76 14.20 2.83 -4.64
CA GLN A 76 13.57 1.54 -4.94
C GLN A 76 14.61 0.42 -5.12
N LEU A 77 15.72 0.71 -5.80
CA LEU A 77 16.81 -0.25 -6.04
C LEU A 77 17.56 -0.59 -4.75
N THR A 78 17.71 0.37 -3.83
CA THR A 78 18.28 0.13 -2.49
C THR A 78 17.41 -0.87 -1.70
N ALA A 79 16.09 -0.72 -1.75
CA ALA A 79 15.18 -1.68 -1.12
C ALA A 79 15.25 -3.07 -1.79
N LEU A 80 15.25 -3.13 -3.12
CA LEU A 80 15.40 -4.39 -3.86
C LEU A 80 16.73 -5.09 -3.57
N GLU A 81 17.81 -4.34 -3.41
CA GLU A 81 19.10 -4.87 -2.96
C GLU A 81 18.97 -5.53 -1.57
N ALA A 82 18.38 -4.85 -0.58
CA ALA A 82 18.19 -5.39 0.76
C ALA A 82 17.32 -6.66 0.76
N ILE A 83 16.20 -6.65 0.03
CA ILE A 83 15.32 -7.81 -0.16
C ILE A 83 16.10 -8.97 -0.80
N GLY A 84 16.92 -8.70 -1.82
CA GLY A 84 17.73 -9.73 -2.46
C GLY A 84 18.79 -10.33 -1.55
N LEU A 85 19.42 -9.53 -0.69
CA LEU A 85 20.38 -10.03 0.30
C LEU A 85 19.70 -10.96 1.31
N ARG A 86 18.49 -10.60 1.77
CA ARG A 86 17.67 -11.46 2.66
C ARG A 86 17.29 -12.78 1.97
N LEU A 87 16.83 -12.71 0.73
CA LEU A 87 16.51 -13.90 -0.08
C LEU A 87 17.73 -14.79 -0.36
N ALA A 88 18.93 -14.21 -0.37
CA ALA A 88 20.20 -14.94 -0.47
C ALA A 88 20.69 -15.51 0.89
N GLY A 89 19.91 -15.37 1.96
CA GLY A 89 20.22 -15.90 3.30
C GLY A 89 21.09 -14.99 4.16
N GLN A 90 21.31 -13.73 3.79
CA GLN A 90 22.05 -12.80 4.64
C GLN A 90 21.19 -12.31 5.80
N GLU A 91 21.81 -12.26 6.98
CA GLU A 91 21.20 -11.67 8.16
C GLU A 91 21.24 -10.14 8.11
N MET A 92 20.17 -9.51 8.56
CA MET A 92 20.02 -8.06 8.64
C MET A 92 19.24 -7.74 9.92
N SER A 93 19.64 -6.70 10.64
CA SER A 93 18.84 -6.24 11.78
C SER A 93 17.53 -5.62 11.29
N PHE A 94 16.47 -5.73 12.10
CA PHE A 94 15.17 -5.13 11.80
C PHE A 94 15.28 -3.65 11.44
N ALA A 95 16.06 -2.86 12.21
CA ALA A 95 16.24 -1.44 11.94
C ALA A 95 16.99 -1.16 10.62
N ALA A 96 17.95 -2.02 10.23
CA ALA A 96 18.63 -1.89 8.95
C ALA A 96 17.70 -2.24 7.78
N GLU A 97 16.87 -3.28 7.94
CA GLU A 97 15.88 -3.68 6.94
C GLU A 97 14.83 -2.57 6.74
N VAL A 98 14.28 -2.03 7.83
CA VAL A 98 13.32 -0.91 7.75
C VAL A 98 13.93 0.32 7.08
N ARG A 99 15.19 0.66 7.41
CA ARG A 99 15.88 1.80 6.79
C ARG A 99 16.08 1.60 5.30
N ALA A 100 16.51 0.42 4.87
CA ALA A 100 16.76 0.12 3.47
C ALA A 100 15.46 0.04 2.66
N CYS A 101 14.44 -0.61 3.20
CA CYS A 101 13.16 -0.84 2.54
C CYS A 101 12.25 0.39 2.56
N PHE A 102 12.30 1.21 3.60
CA PHE A 102 11.29 2.27 3.83
C PHE A 102 11.89 3.66 4.01
N GLN A 103 13.22 3.80 4.06
CA GLN A 103 13.91 5.09 4.28
C GLN A 103 13.51 5.81 5.59
N VAL A 104 13.03 5.05 6.57
CA VAL A 104 12.72 5.54 7.92
C VAL A 104 13.57 4.82 8.96
N THR A 105 13.81 5.47 10.09
CA THR A 105 14.45 4.83 11.24
C THR A 105 13.36 4.49 12.25
N PRO A 106 13.12 3.22 12.56
CA PRO A 106 12.17 2.87 13.61
C PRO A 106 12.79 3.21 14.97
N GLU A 107 12.00 3.86 15.82
CA GLU A 107 12.33 4.16 17.21
C GLU A 107 11.28 3.50 18.12
N LEU A 108 11.67 3.19 19.36
CA LEU A 108 10.71 2.71 20.35
C LEU A 108 9.85 3.90 20.79
N GLY A 109 8.53 3.73 20.78
CA GLY A 109 7.62 4.72 21.34
C GLY A 109 7.75 4.82 22.86
N ASP A 110 7.41 5.98 23.41
CA ASP A 110 7.45 6.22 24.86
C ASP A 110 6.34 5.42 25.57
N PRO A 111 6.69 4.50 26.49
CA PRO A 111 5.70 3.79 27.29
C PRO A 111 4.73 4.68 28.07
N ASP A 112 5.12 5.92 28.42
CA ASP A 112 4.24 6.86 29.11
C ASP A 112 3.10 7.38 28.23
N GLU A 113 3.33 7.61 26.93
CA GLU A 113 2.27 8.00 25.98
C GLU A 113 1.19 6.90 25.92
N TYR A 114 1.58 5.62 25.88
CA TYR A 114 0.61 4.52 25.89
C TYR A 114 -0.17 4.46 27.22
N ARG A 115 0.49 4.76 28.35
CA ARG A 115 -0.17 4.83 29.67
C ARG A 115 -1.16 5.98 29.74
N GLU A 116 -0.86 7.12 29.13
CA GLU A 116 -1.75 8.27 29.02
C GLU A 116 -3.01 7.93 28.24
N VAL A 117 -2.86 7.34 27.05
CA VAL A 117 -3.99 6.88 26.24
C VAL A 117 -4.85 5.85 26.99
N HIS A 118 -4.24 4.96 27.77
CA HIS A 118 -5.00 4.04 28.63
C HIS A 118 -5.80 4.75 29.73
N ARG A 119 -5.26 5.80 30.35
CA ARG A 119 -5.97 6.61 31.35
C ARG A 119 -7.13 7.38 30.72
N GLU A 120 -6.92 7.95 29.53
CA GLU A 120 -7.98 8.64 28.77
C GLU A 120 -9.11 7.68 28.40
N LEU A 121 -8.78 6.49 27.89
CA LEU A 121 -9.77 5.44 27.62
C LEU A 121 -10.52 5.02 28.89
N ASP A 122 -9.83 4.88 30.03
CA ASP A 122 -10.46 4.51 31.30
C ASP A 122 -11.48 5.56 31.76
N ALA A 123 -11.13 6.85 31.66
CA ALA A 123 -12.00 7.96 32.00
C ALA A 123 -13.20 8.11 31.04
N LEU A 124 -13.00 7.82 29.75
CA LEU A 124 -14.03 7.95 28.71
C LEU A 124 -15.04 6.80 28.70
N LEU A 125 -14.59 5.56 28.98
CA LEU A 125 -15.41 4.36 28.81
C LEU A 125 -16.38 4.17 29.99
N PRO A 126 -17.70 4.19 29.76
CA PRO A 126 -18.68 4.08 30.84
C PRO A 126 -18.86 2.63 31.33
N GLY A 127 -19.33 2.50 32.57
CA GLY A 127 -19.72 1.23 33.18
C GLY A 127 -18.68 0.65 34.14
N PRO A 128 -19.00 -0.48 34.79
CA PRO A 128 -18.08 -1.18 35.71
C PRO A 128 -17.11 -2.12 34.97
N GLY A 129 -16.14 -2.67 35.69
CA GLY A 129 -15.15 -3.63 35.17
C GLY A 129 -13.83 -2.99 34.76
N THR A 130 -12.92 -3.76 34.18
CA THR A 130 -11.62 -3.26 33.67
C THR A 130 -11.79 -2.45 32.39
N THR A 131 -10.86 -1.54 32.09
CA THR A 131 -10.83 -0.76 30.84
C THR A 131 -10.96 -1.65 29.59
N ALA A 132 -10.28 -2.80 29.59
CA ALA A 132 -10.32 -3.76 28.50
C ALA A 132 -11.72 -4.36 28.28
N GLU A 133 -12.42 -4.73 29.36
CA GLU A 133 -13.79 -5.26 29.30
C GLU A 133 -14.77 -4.20 28.79
N ARG A 134 -14.66 -2.96 29.28
CA ARG A 134 -15.51 -1.83 28.85
C ARG A 134 -15.28 -1.50 27.38
N LEU A 135 -14.03 -1.47 26.92
CA LEU A 135 -13.68 -1.26 25.51
C LEU A 135 -14.23 -2.39 24.63
N ALA A 136 -14.10 -3.65 25.06
CA ALA A 136 -14.64 -4.79 24.34
C ALA A 136 -16.18 -4.73 24.25
N ALA A 137 -16.86 -4.28 25.31
CA ALA A 137 -18.31 -4.09 25.30
C ALA A 137 -18.75 -3.02 24.29
N VAL A 138 -18.08 -1.86 24.26
CA VAL A 138 -18.32 -0.82 23.26
C VAL A 138 -18.08 -1.36 21.84
N ARG A 139 -16.95 -2.03 21.61
CA ARG A 139 -16.63 -2.62 20.30
C ARG A 139 -17.64 -3.68 19.86
N ARG A 140 -18.19 -4.48 20.78
CA ARG A 140 -19.26 -5.45 20.47
C ARG A 140 -20.56 -4.76 20.06
N ARG A 141 -20.95 -3.69 20.77
CA ARG A 141 -22.16 -2.91 20.43
C ARG A 141 -22.07 -2.21 19.09
N ASP A 142 -20.86 -1.82 18.69
CA ASP A 142 -20.57 -1.14 17.42
C ASP A 142 -20.33 -2.11 16.25
N ARG A 143 -20.43 -3.43 16.46
CA ARG A 143 -20.27 -4.41 15.37
C ARG A 143 -21.41 -4.28 14.36
N LEU A 144 -21.03 -4.22 13.08
CA LEU A 144 -21.94 -4.40 11.97
C LEU A 144 -22.28 -5.87 11.82
N SER A 145 -23.55 -6.16 11.54
CA SER A 145 -23.94 -7.51 11.15
C SER A 145 -23.38 -7.82 9.76
N PRO A 146 -22.90 -9.05 9.50
CA PRO A 146 -22.33 -9.42 8.20
C PRO A 146 -23.27 -9.13 7.02
N GLU A 147 -24.58 -9.28 7.22
CA GLU A 147 -25.61 -9.07 6.20
C GLU A 147 -25.73 -7.61 5.77
N ARG A 148 -25.31 -6.67 6.62
CA ARG A 148 -25.32 -5.23 6.33
C ARG A 148 -24.01 -4.74 5.73
N LEU A 149 -22.96 -5.56 5.77
CA LEU A 149 -21.62 -5.17 5.37
C LEU A 149 -21.59 -4.67 3.91
N GLU A 150 -22.17 -5.42 2.98
CA GLU A 150 -22.18 -5.05 1.56
C GLU A 150 -22.89 -3.71 1.32
N VAL A 151 -24.10 -3.54 1.87
CA VAL A 151 -24.86 -2.29 1.76
C VAL A 151 -24.09 -1.11 2.37
N CYS A 152 -23.44 -1.30 3.51
CA CYS A 152 -22.63 -0.26 4.14
C CYS A 152 -21.37 0.07 3.32
N LEU A 153 -20.71 -0.94 2.74
CA LEU A 153 -19.55 -0.76 1.84
C LEU A 153 -19.94 0.10 0.65
N GLU A 154 -21.04 -0.22 -0.02
CA GLU A 154 -21.52 0.53 -1.19
C GLU A 154 -21.91 1.95 -0.82
N ALA A 155 -22.66 2.14 0.27
CA ALA A 155 -23.12 3.46 0.70
C ALA A 155 -21.95 4.39 1.03
N VAL A 156 -21.01 3.93 1.85
CA VAL A 156 -19.85 4.74 2.24
C VAL A 156 -18.92 4.97 1.05
N SER A 157 -18.67 3.94 0.24
CA SER A 157 -17.85 4.09 -0.96
C SER A 157 -18.46 5.09 -1.93
N GLY A 158 -19.78 5.08 -2.14
CA GLY A 158 -20.46 6.03 -3.02
C GLY A 158 -20.32 7.47 -2.52
N ALA A 159 -20.55 7.69 -1.23
CA ALA A 159 -20.41 9.01 -0.62
C ALA A 159 -18.97 9.56 -0.70
N LEU A 160 -17.97 8.71 -0.45
CA LEU A 160 -16.57 9.11 -0.58
C LEU A 160 -16.15 9.33 -2.03
N ARG A 161 -16.61 8.47 -2.96
CA ARG A 161 -16.30 8.59 -4.39
C ARG A 161 -16.69 9.96 -4.95
N GLU A 162 -17.89 10.45 -4.67
CA GLU A 162 -18.33 11.75 -5.17
C GLU A 162 -17.44 12.90 -4.67
N ARG A 163 -17.09 12.89 -3.38
CA ARG A 163 -16.17 13.89 -2.80
C ARG A 163 -14.78 13.82 -3.42
N VAL A 164 -14.25 12.61 -3.57
CA VAL A 164 -12.89 12.38 -4.07
C VAL A 164 -12.77 12.71 -5.56
N ARG A 165 -13.79 12.38 -6.37
CA ARG A 165 -13.84 12.75 -7.79
C ARG A 165 -13.82 14.27 -7.96
N ALA A 166 -14.62 14.99 -7.19
CA ALA A 166 -14.67 16.46 -7.23
C ALA A 166 -13.35 17.10 -6.80
N ARG A 167 -12.70 16.57 -5.75
CA ARG A 167 -11.49 17.16 -5.17
C ARG A 167 -10.20 16.81 -5.91
N PHE A 168 -10.04 15.56 -6.35
CA PHE A 168 -8.76 15.04 -6.85
C PHE A 168 -8.74 14.76 -8.35
N GLY A 169 -9.87 14.85 -9.04
CA GLY A 169 -9.96 14.67 -10.49
C GLY A 169 -9.61 13.25 -10.92
N LEU A 170 -10.58 12.33 -10.78
CA LEU A 170 -10.44 10.95 -11.22
C LEU A 170 -11.01 10.73 -12.64
N PRO A 171 -10.44 9.80 -13.43
CA PRO A 171 -10.97 9.46 -14.75
C PRO A 171 -12.42 8.98 -14.68
N VAL A 172 -13.26 9.37 -15.65
CA VAL A 172 -14.71 9.04 -15.64
C VAL A 172 -14.97 7.53 -15.62
N GLN A 173 -14.08 6.75 -16.22
CA GLN A 173 -14.16 5.29 -16.34
C GLN A 173 -13.62 4.53 -15.11
N GLU A 174 -13.11 5.21 -14.09
CA GLU A 174 -12.63 4.52 -12.89
C GLU A 174 -13.75 3.72 -12.23
N ARG A 175 -13.39 2.56 -11.67
CA ARG A 175 -14.34 1.70 -10.98
C ARG A 175 -13.69 0.83 -9.91
N VAL A 176 -14.28 0.85 -8.73
CA VAL A 176 -14.08 -0.17 -7.69
C VAL A 176 -15.22 -1.19 -7.73
N ARG A 177 -14.89 -2.48 -7.59
CA ARG A 177 -15.86 -3.54 -7.29
C ARG A 177 -15.55 -4.13 -5.92
N TYR A 178 -16.55 -4.15 -5.05
CA TYR A 178 -16.43 -4.78 -3.75
C TYR A 178 -16.75 -6.26 -3.82
N ARG A 179 -16.12 -7.04 -2.95
CA ARG A 179 -16.49 -8.42 -2.64
C ARG A 179 -16.35 -8.64 -1.14
N VAL A 180 -17.40 -9.15 -0.53
CA VAL A 180 -17.30 -9.72 0.81
C VAL A 180 -16.70 -11.12 0.69
N VAL A 181 -15.67 -11.39 1.48
CA VAL A 181 -14.97 -12.67 1.51
C VAL A 181 -14.86 -13.15 2.96
N THR A 182 -14.53 -14.43 3.13
CA THR A 182 -14.26 -15.07 4.43
C THR A 182 -12.92 -15.82 4.35
N ASP A 183 -12.44 -16.31 5.48
CA ASP A 183 -11.23 -17.12 5.63
C ASP A 183 -9.97 -16.41 5.10
N ARG A 184 -9.84 -15.12 5.45
CA ARG A 184 -8.68 -14.29 5.10
C ARG A 184 -7.95 -13.78 6.35
N PRO A 185 -6.62 -13.58 6.28
CA PRO A 185 -5.84 -13.07 7.40
C PRO A 185 -5.85 -11.53 7.52
N TRP A 186 -6.54 -10.82 6.62
CA TRP A 186 -6.60 -9.36 6.53
C TRP A 186 -8.05 -8.86 6.58
N SER A 187 -8.25 -7.57 6.89
CA SER A 187 -9.58 -6.94 7.00
C SER A 187 -10.12 -6.43 5.67
N GLY A 188 -9.24 -5.85 4.85
CA GLY A 188 -9.53 -5.35 3.52
C GLY A 188 -8.30 -5.56 2.64
N PHE A 189 -8.52 -5.61 1.33
CA PHE A 189 -7.44 -5.70 0.37
C PHE A 189 -7.88 -5.10 -0.98
N ASN A 190 -7.16 -4.09 -1.45
CA ASN A 190 -7.26 -3.57 -2.80
C ASN A 190 -6.37 -4.36 -3.76
N GLU A 191 -6.96 -4.87 -4.83
CA GLU A 191 -6.24 -5.38 -5.98
C GLU A 191 -6.47 -4.46 -7.17
N TYR A 192 -5.42 -3.73 -7.58
CA TYR A 192 -5.48 -2.88 -8.77
C TYR A 192 -5.32 -3.72 -10.05
N LEU A 193 -6.37 -3.74 -10.87
CA LEU A 193 -6.49 -4.55 -12.08
C LEU A 193 -5.98 -3.83 -13.34
N GLY A 194 -5.50 -2.59 -13.20
CA GLY A 194 -5.17 -1.73 -14.33
C GLY A 194 -6.39 -1.15 -15.04
N GLY A 195 -6.14 -0.16 -15.90
CA GLY A 195 -7.20 0.54 -16.63
C GLY A 195 -8.22 1.21 -15.71
N PHE A 196 -7.75 1.77 -14.59
CA PHE A 196 -8.58 2.47 -13.59
C PHE A 196 -9.59 1.57 -12.86
N ARG A 197 -9.31 0.26 -12.76
CA ARG A 197 -10.21 -0.69 -12.09
C ARG A 197 -9.51 -1.32 -10.89
N SER A 198 -10.21 -1.39 -9.74
CA SER A 198 -9.79 -2.19 -8.60
C SER A 198 -10.87 -3.18 -8.20
N ARG A 199 -10.44 -4.28 -7.59
CA ARG A 199 -11.28 -5.15 -6.78
C ARG A 199 -10.90 -4.95 -5.31
N VAL A 200 -11.84 -4.52 -4.49
CA VAL A 200 -11.64 -4.44 -3.04
C VAL A 200 -12.34 -5.62 -2.40
N SER A 201 -11.58 -6.46 -1.71
CA SER A 201 -12.12 -7.58 -0.95
C SER A 201 -12.16 -7.21 0.53
N VAL A 202 -13.25 -7.53 1.21
CA VAL A 202 -13.46 -7.17 2.63
C VAL A 202 -13.83 -8.43 3.40
N ASN A 203 -13.10 -8.70 4.48
CA ASN A 203 -13.22 -9.95 5.22
C ASN A 203 -14.29 -9.88 6.31
N ALA A 204 -15.40 -10.57 6.12
CA ALA A 204 -16.52 -10.57 7.06
C ALA A 204 -16.17 -11.11 8.46
N ASP A 205 -15.13 -11.94 8.59
CA ASP A 205 -14.83 -12.68 9.82
C ASP A 205 -14.20 -11.80 10.92
N ILE A 206 -13.75 -10.58 10.59
CA ILE A 206 -13.05 -9.69 11.53
C ILE A 206 -14.02 -8.94 12.46
N GLY A 207 -15.32 -8.99 12.18
CA GLY A 207 -16.35 -8.29 12.95
C GLY A 207 -16.20 -6.78 12.81
N HIS A 208 -16.34 -6.28 11.57
CA HIS A 208 -16.25 -4.86 11.25
C HIS A 208 -17.17 -4.03 12.14
N ARG A 209 -16.70 -2.83 12.49
CA ARG A 209 -17.45 -1.89 13.30
C ARG A 209 -17.98 -0.73 12.46
N ALA A 210 -19.15 -0.22 12.79
CA ALA A 210 -19.76 0.89 12.06
C ALA A 210 -18.87 2.13 12.10
N SER A 211 -18.25 2.42 13.25
CA SER A 211 -17.31 3.54 13.42
C SER A 211 -16.03 3.42 12.58
N SER A 212 -15.51 2.21 12.35
CA SER A 212 -14.20 2.02 11.69
C SER A 212 -14.32 1.66 10.21
N LEU A 213 -15.49 1.20 9.75
CA LEU A 213 -15.71 0.79 8.37
C LEU A 213 -15.37 1.92 7.36
N PRO A 214 -15.72 3.20 7.59
CA PRO A 214 -15.34 4.25 6.66
C PRO A 214 -13.83 4.45 6.50
N ARG A 215 -13.04 4.24 7.57
CA ARG A 215 -11.58 4.29 7.49
C ARG A 215 -11.06 3.18 6.59
N LEU A 216 -11.55 1.95 6.77
CA LEU A 216 -11.16 0.83 5.92
C LEU A 216 -11.50 1.09 4.45
N ILE A 217 -12.74 1.53 4.16
CA ILE A 217 -13.16 1.81 2.79
C ILE A 217 -12.31 2.93 2.19
N ALA A 218 -12.07 4.01 2.94
CA ALA A 218 -11.28 5.13 2.46
C ALA A 218 -9.84 4.70 2.14
N HIS A 219 -9.22 3.93 3.02
CA HIS A 219 -7.88 3.38 2.86
C HIS A 219 -7.78 2.51 1.60
N GLU A 220 -8.74 1.60 1.39
CA GLU A 220 -8.71 0.71 0.22
C GLU A 220 -9.14 1.38 -1.08
N SER A 221 -9.97 2.43 -1.04
CA SER A 221 -10.64 2.98 -2.23
C SER A 221 -10.49 4.50 -2.39
N TYR A 222 -11.38 5.26 -1.77
CA TYR A 222 -11.51 6.70 -1.97
C TYR A 222 -11.25 7.45 -0.66
N PRO A 223 -10.15 8.22 -0.52
CA PRO A 223 -9.13 8.54 -1.51
C PRO A 223 -7.84 7.69 -1.42
N GLY A 224 -7.86 6.49 -0.85
CA GLY A 224 -6.67 5.66 -0.65
C GLY A 224 -6.19 4.91 -1.92
N HIS A 225 -5.83 3.64 -1.78
CA HIS A 225 -5.07 2.89 -2.81
C HIS A 225 -5.66 3.00 -4.23
N HIS A 226 -6.97 2.78 -4.40
CA HIS A 226 -7.59 2.90 -5.72
C HIS A 226 -7.39 4.29 -6.36
N THR A 227 -7.57 5.33 -5.56
CA THR A 227 -7.43 6.72 -6.00
C THR A 227 -5.99 7.01 -6.37
N GLU A 228 -5.03 6.58 -5.55
CA GLU A 228 -3.60 6.72 -5.84
C GLU A 228 -3.23 6.05 -7.16
N HIS A 229 -3.61 4.78 -7.36
CA HIS A 229 -3.34 4.06 -8.59
C HIS A 229 -3.97 4.76 -9.80
N CYS A 230 -5.21 5.23 -9.68
CA CYS A 230 -5.87 5.94 -10.78
C CYS A 230 -5.17 7.25 -11.13
N ARG A 231 -4.74 8.03 -10.14
CA ARG A 231 -4.01 9.28 -10.35
C ARG A 231 -2.64 9.03 -10.97
N LYS A 232 -1.90 8.02 -10.49
CA LYS A 232 -0.61 7.61 -11.07
C LYS A 232 -0.77 7.16 -12.52
N ALA A 233 -1.74 6.30 -12.81
CA ALA A 233 -2.01 5.77 -14.14
C ALA A 233 -2.48 6.85 -15.13
N ALA A 234 -3.29 7.82 -14.68
CA ALA A 234 -3.76 8.92 -15.53
C ALA A 234 -2.68 9.98 -15.78
N GLY A 235 -1.74 10.14 -14.84
CA GLY A 235 -0.69 11.15 -14.88
C GLY A 235 0.69 10.55 -15.10
N ILE A 236 1.47 10.50 -14.02
CA ILE A 236 2.93 10.31 -14.07
C ILE A 236 3.36 9.02 -14.77
N ALA A 237 2.62 7.92 -14.61
CA ALA A 237 2.98 6.63 -15.20
C ALA A 237 2.91 6.60 -16.74
N ARG A 238 2.21 7.56 -17.37
CA ARG A 238 2.18 7.69 -18.84
C ARG A 238 3.51 8.14 -19.43
N THR A 239 4.35 8.81 -18.63
CA THR A 239 5.65 9.36 -19.06
C THR A 239 6.83 8.79 -18.27
N GLN A 240 6.55 8.14 -17.13
CA GLN A 240 7.54 7.53 -16.25
C GLN A 240 7.14 6.06 -16.00
N PRO A 241 7.53 5.13 -16.90
CA PRO A 241 7.14 3.72 -16.79
C PRO A 241 7.59 3.04 -15.48
N GLU A 242 8.60 3.57 -14.80
CA GLU A 242 9.02 3.12 -13.47
C GLU A 242 7.92 3.29 -12.40
N GLN A 243 6.93 4.17 -12.62
CA GLN A 243 5.77 4.37 -11.75
C GLN A 243 4.62 3.41 -12.05
N ALA A 244 4.74 2.58 -13.09
CA ALA A 244 3.69 1.62 -13.49
C ALA A 244 3.80 0.28 -12.74
N ILE A 245 4.85 0.08 -11.94
CA ILE A 245 5.06 -1.09 -11.07
C ILE A 245 5.07 -0.63 -9.61
N PHE A 246 4.27 -1.30 -8.78
CA PHE A 246 4.25 -1.12 -7.34
C PHE A 246 4.86 -2.35 -6.70
N LEU A 247 5.93 -2.13 -5.93
CA LEU A 247 6.70 -3.12 -5.20
C LEU A 247 6.46 -2.90 -3.71
N VAL A 248 5.95 -3.92 -3.00
CA VAL A 248 5.85 -3.86 -1.54
C VAL A 248 7.23 -3.88 -0.90
N ASN A 249 7.33 -3.45 0.36
CA ASN A 249 8.61 -3.34 1.09
C ASN A 249 9.63 -2.44 0.38
N THR A 250 9.15 -1.37 -0.25
CA THR A 250 9.98 -0.31 -0.83
C THR A 250 9.50 1.06 -0.36
N PRO A 251 10.28 2.15 -0.54
CA PRO A 251 9.92 3.45 0.04
C PRO A 251 8.62 4.04 -0.53
N GLN A 252 8.12 3.54 -1.66
CA GLN A 252 6.83 3.97 -2.19
C GLN A 252 5.67 3.50 -1.33
N CYS A 253 5.83 2.41 -0.56
CA CYS A 253 4.83 1.94 0.39
C CYS A 253 4.57 2.96 1.48
N VAL A 254 5.62 3.58 2.02
CA VAL A 254 5.45 4.60 3.08
C VAL A 254 4.55 5.73 2.61
N LEU A 255 4.73 6.16 1.35
CA LEU A 255 3.88 7.18 0.75
C LEU A 255 2.48 6.66 0.48
N ALA A 256 2.34 5.48 -0.12
CA ALA A 256 1.04 4.90 -0.46
C ALA A 256 0.17 4.62 0.77
N GLU A 257 0.72 3.94 1.77
CA GLU A 257 0.07 3.63 3.04
C GLU A 257 -0.27 4.92 3.80
N GLY A 258 0.66 5.88 3.87
CA GLY A 258 0.41 7.17 4.53
C GLY A 258 -0.71 7.97 3.85
N LEU A 259 -0.77 7.96 2.50
CA LEU A 259 -1.85 8.57 1.74
C LEU A 259 -3.20 7.87 2.00
N ALA A 260 -3.19 6.54 2.08
CA ALA A 260 -4.39 5.75 2.36
C ALA A 260 -4.91 5.98 3.79
N ASP A 261 -4.03 5.97 4.79
CA ASP A 261 -4.36 6.17 6.21
C ASP A 261 -4.88 7.58 6.50
N LEU A 262 -4.28 8.60 5.89
CA LEU A 262 -4.71 9.99 6.04
C LEU A 262 -5.86 10.35 5.09
N GLY A 263 -6.20 9.46 4.16
CA GLY A 263 -7.12 9.73 3.06
C GLY A 263 -8.50 10.17 3.53
N LEU A 264 -9.07 9.50 4.53
CA LEU A 264 -10.39 9.85 5.05
C LEU A 264 -10.43 11.27 5.63
N HIS A 265 -9.42 11.62 6.43
CA HIS A 265 -9.27 12.97 6.97
C HIS A 265 -9.10 14.01 5.87
N ALA A 266 -8.30 13.72 4.84
CA ALA A 266 -8.10 14.62 3.71
C ALA A 266 -9.35 14.83 2.84
N ALA A 267 -10.21 13.80 2.71
CA ALA A 267 -11.43 13.86 1.91
C ALA A 267 -12.61 14.52 2.64
N VAL A 268 -12.75 14.27 3.94
CA VAL A 268 -13.90 14.77 4.72
C VAL A 268 -13.59 16.08 5.43
N GLY A 269 -12.33 16.29 5.84
CA GLY A 269 -11.88 17.47 6.55
C GLY A 269 -11.90 17.32 8.07
N GLU A 270 -11.66 18.46 8.73
CA GLU A 270 -11.70 18.57 10.19
C GLU A 270 -13.11 18.25 10.71
N GLY A 271 -13.19 17.54 11.83
CA GLY A 271 -14.45 17.14 12.45
C GLY A 271 -14.96 15.74 12.10
N TRP A 272 -14.23 14.96 11.29
CA TRP A 272 -14.57 13.56 11.08
C TRP A 272 -14.40 12.75 12.37
N GLY A 273 -15.51 12.23 12.89
CA GLY A 273 -15.54 11.39 14.09
C GLY A 273 -15.57 12.14 15.43
N SER A 274 -15.60 13.48 15.40
CA SER A 274 -15.85 14.35 16.55
C SER A 274 -17.34 14.64 16.75
#